data_AF-A0A1I1YMQ2-F1
#
_entry.id   AF-A0A1I1YMQ2-F1
#
_cell.length_a   1.000
_cell.length_b   1.000
_cell.length_c   1.000
_cell.angle_alpha   90.00
_cell.angle_beta   90.00
_cell.angle_gamma   90.00
#
_symmetry.space_group_name_H-M   'P 1'
#
loop_
_entity.id
_entity.type
_entity.pdbx_description
1 polymer ?
#
loop_
_entity_poly.entity_id
_entity_poly.type
_entity_poly.pdbx_seq_one_letter_code
_entity_poly.pdbx_strand_id
1 'polypeptide(L)'
;MQESILKLDPKPAHIVVDGNSPFIPKGGIKNRAGKIFTDAEIDILNSIPNADIIKGDAKFLSIAAASVLAKTYRDEYMNKIRREFPIYSWKQNKGYPTKEHREAIRIYGVTKYHRMTFPLLPEQLKFNL
;
A
#
# COMPACT_ATOMS: atom_id res chain seq x y z
N MET A 1 0.37 6.76 -3.69
CA MET A 1 0.72 6.88 -5.12
C MET A 1 1.00 8.33 -5.47
N GLN A 2 0.06 9.22 -5.18
CA GLN A 2 0.16 10.67 -5.31
C GLN A 2 1.43 11.24 -4.65
N GLU A 3 1.78 10.78 -3.43
CA GLU A 3 3.01 11.19 -2.74
C GLU A 3 4.28 10.91 -3.55
N SER A 4 4.31 9.80 -4.28
CA SER A 4 5.48 9.42 -5.09
C SER A 4 5.67 10.41 -6.24
N ILE A 5 4.59 10.85 -6.88
CA ILE A 5 4.62 11.85 -7.96
C ILE A 5 5.11 13.22 -7.45
N LEU A 6 4.67 13.63 -6.26
CA LEU A 6 5.12 14.89 -5.66
C LEU A 6 6.62 14.90 -5.33
N LYS A 7 7.26 13.73 -5.22
CA LYS A 7 8.71 13.60 -4.98
C LYS A 7 9.54 13.50 -6.26
N LEU A 8 8.92 13.34 -7.43
CA LEU A 8 9.65 13.29 -8.70
C LEU A 8 10.13 14.67 -9.12
N ASP A 9 11.35 14.71 -9.65
CA ASP A 9 11.95 15.87 -10.29
C ASP A 9 12.75 15.38 -11.52
N PRO A 10 12.40 15.79 -12.75
CA PRO A 10 11.30 16.69 -13.09
C PRO A 10 9.91 16.07 -12.85
N LYS A 11 8.87 16.92 -12.84
CA LYS A 11 7.48 16.46 -12.81
C LYS A 11 7.13 15.73 -14.11
N PRO A 12 6.40 14.60 -14.04
CA PRO A 12 6.02 13.87 -15.25
C PRO A 12 4.98 14.64 -16.05
N ALA A 13 5.07 14.57 -17.37
CA ALA A 13 4.07 15.16 -18.26
C ALA A 13 2.74 14.38 -18.26
N HIS A 14 2.79 13.08 -18.00
CA HIS A 14 1.63 12.19 -17.96
C HIS A 14 1.81 11.11 -16.89
N ILE A 15 0.70 10.66 -16.29
CA ILE A 15 0.69 9.60 -15.29
C ILE A 15 -0.16 8.43 -15.83
N VAL A 16 0.39 7.22 -15.76
CA VAL A 16 -0.34 5.99 -16.02
C VAL A 16 -0.33 5.13 -14.75
N VAL A 17 -1.51 4.66 -14.35
CA VAL A 17 -1.71 3.93 -13.10
C VAL A 17 -2.25 2.54 -13.39
N ASP A 18 -1.75 1.53 -12.69
CA ASP A 18 -2.35 0.21 -12.72
C ASP A 18 -3.59 0.15 -11.81
N GLY A 19 -4.71 -0.31 -12.36
CA GLY A 19 -5.91 -0.62 -11.61
C GLY A 19 -7.19 -0.06 -12.23
N ASN A 20 -8.25 -0.11 -11.43
CA ASN A 20 -9.59 0.34 -11.81
C ASN A 20 -10.10 1.47 -10.89
N SER A 21 -9.24 1.97 -10.01
CA SER A 21 -9.57 3.04 -9.07
C SER A 21 -8.98 4.34 -9.59
N PRO A 22 -9.76 5.43 -9.66
CA PRO A 22 -9.29 6.68 -10.22
C PRO A 22 -8.12 7.25 -9.41
N PHE A 23 -7.05 7.65 -10.10
CA PHE A 23 -5.90 8.32 -9.48
C PHE A 23 -6.31 9.57 -8.68
N ILE A 24 -7.22 10.37 -9.22
CA ILE A 24 -7.93 11.45 -8.51
C ILE A 24 -9.40 11.05 -8.35
N PRO A 25 -9.90 10.80 -7.13
CA PRO A 25 -11.31 10.48 -6.91
C PRO A 25 -12.23 11.62 -7.36
N LYS A 26 -13.45 11.28 -7.83
CA LYS A 26 -14.47 12.27 -8.27
C LYS A 26 -14.81 13.34 -7.22
N GLY A 27 -14.61 13.04 -5.93
CA GLY A 27 -14.83 13.96 -4.81
C GLY A 27 -13.61 14.76 -4.37
N GLY A 28 -12.52 14.73 -5.15
CA GLY A 28 -11.21 15.26 -4.80
C GLY A 28 -10.42 14.32 -3.88
N ILE A 29 -9.15 14.66 -3.64
CA ILE A 29 -8.30 13.94 -2.70
C ILE A 29 -8.76 14.28 -1.27
N LYS A 30 -9.52 13.38 -0.65
CA LYS A 30 -10.01 13.52 0.74
C LYS A 30 -9.50 12.35 1.58
N ASN A 31 -8.34 12.51 2.21
CA ASN A 31 -7.78 11.50 3.09
C ASN A 31 -8.08 11.83 4.55
N ARG A 32 -8.69 10.87 5.27
CA ARG A 32 -8.89 10.93 6.73
C ARG A 32 -7.74 10.28 7.52
N ALA A 33 -6.83 9.59 6.84
CA ALA A 33 -5.67 8.91 7.41
C ALA A 33 -4.53 8.87 6.38
N GLY A 34 -3.28 8.84 6.86
CA GLY A 34 -2.09 8.95 6.01
C GLY A 34 -1.68 10.41 5.77
N LYS A 35 -1.06 10.71 4.63
CA LYS A 35 -0.71 12.09 4.27
C LYS A 35 -1.98 12.90 3.95
N ILE A 36 -2.08 14.05 4.59
CA ILE A 36 -3.00 15.13 4.22
C ILE A 36 -2.26 16.01 3.22
N PHE A 37 -2.85 16.19 2.03
CA PHE A 37 -2.26 16.99 0.97
C PHE A 37 -2.65 18.46 1.15
N THR A 38 -1.72 19.37 0.83
CA THR A 38 -2.04 20.81 0.77
C THR A 38 -2.76 21.12 -0.53
N ASP A 39 -3.45 22.27 -0.59
CA ASP A 39 -4.13 22.71 -1.82
C ASP A 39 -3.15 22.81 -3.00
N ALA A 40 -1.94 23.34 -2.77
CA ALA A 40 -0.90 23.40 -3.79
C ALA A 40 -0.46 22.01 -4.29
N GLU A 41 -0.36 21.01 -3.41
CA GLU A 41 -0.04 19.64 -3.82
C GLU A 41 -1.17 19.02 -4.64
N ILE A 42 -2.42 19.30 -4.27
CA ILE A 42 -3.60 18.86 -5.01
C ILE A 42 -3.64 19.50 -6.40
N ASP A 43 -3.35 20.80 -6.50
CA ASP A 43 -3.30 21.53 -7.77
C ASP A 43 -2.23 20.96 -8.71
N ILE A 44 -1.04 20.66 -8.20
CA ILE A 44 0.02 19.99 -8.97
C ILE A 44 -0.48 18.64 -9.49
N LEU A 45 -1.10 17.82 -8.64
CA LEU A 45 -1.58 16.50 -9.03
C LEU A 45 -2.70 16.57 -10.07
N ASN A 46 -3.61 17.53 -9.93
CA ASN A 46 -4.70 17.78 -10.89
C ASN A 46 -4.20 18.34 -12.22
N SER A 47 -3.07 19.05 -12.22
CA SER A 47 -2.50 19.64 -13.43
C SER A 47 -1.90 18.59 -14.39
N ILE A 48 -1.62 17.38 -13.91
CA ILE A 48 -0.98 16.32 -14.70
C ILE A 48 -2.05 15.36 -15.24
N PRO A 49 -2.16 15.22 -16.58
CA PRO A 49 -3.03 14.23 -17.19
C PRO A 49 -2.74 12.82 -16.69
N ASN A 50 -3.79 12.08 -16.33
CA ASN A 50 -3.67 10.73 -15.80
C ASN A 50 -4.67 9.76 -16.43
N ALA A 51 -4.30 8.48 -16.47
CA ALA A 51 -5.15 7.39 -16.92
C ALA A 51 -4.94 6.13 -16.07
N ASP A 52 -6.04 5.49 -15.70
CA ASP A 52 -6.05 4.23 -14.97
C ASP A 52 -6.23 3.06 -15.95
N ILE A 53 -5.33 2.09 -15.89
CA ILE A 53 -5.24 0.97 -16.82
C ILE A 53 -5.41 -0.33 -16.04
N ILE A 54 -6.48 -1.07 -16.34
CA ILE A 54 -6.70 -2.40 -15.77
C ILE A 54 -5.61 -3.35 -16.29
N LYS A 55 -4.87 -3.99 -15.37
CA LYS A 55 -3.72 -4.87 -15.66
C LYS A 55 -2.67 -4.12 -16.49
N GLY A 56 -2.36 -2.90 -16.05
CA GLY A 56 -1.45 -1.99 -16.73
C GLY A 56 -0.01 -2.51 -16.74
N ASP A 57 0.38 -3.29 -15.73
CA ASP A 57 1.70 -3.93 -15.65
C ASP A 57 1.96 -4.91 -16.80
N ALA A 58 0.93 -5.59 -17.30
CA ALA A 58 1.02 -6.46 -18.46
C ALA A 58 1.01 -5.71 -19.81
N LYS A 59 0.71 -4.41 -19.82
CA LYS A 59 0.49 -3.60 -21.03
C LYS A 59 1.52 -2.50 -21.23
N PHE A 60 2.05 -1.92 -20.16
CA PHE A 60 2.94 -0.77 -20.18
C PHE A 60 4.23 -1.07 -19.41
N LEU A 61 5.37 -0.95 -20.09
CA LEU A 61 6.69 -1.16 -19.50
C LEU A 61 6.95 -0.23 -18.30
N SER A 62 6.47 1.01 -18.35
CA SER A 62 6.60 1.98 -17.26
C SER A 62 5.89 1.51 -15.99
N ILE A 63 4.70 0.92 -16.14
CA ILE A 63 3.93 0.36 -15.02
C ILE A 63 4.64 -0.90 -14.49
N ALA A 64 5.09 -1.79 -15.38
CA ALA A 64 5.86 -2.97 -14.99
C ALA A 64 7.13 -2.60 -14.18
N ALA A 65 7.88 -1.61 -14.65
CA ALA A 65 9.07 -1.11 -13.97
C ALA A 65 8.74 -0.52 -12.58
N ALA A 66 7.67 0.28 -12.49
CA ALA A 66 7.20 0.80 -11.21
C ALA A 66 6.78 -0.32 -10.25
N SER A 67 6.11 -1.36 -10.74
CA SER A 67 5.71 -2.54 -9.95
C SER A 67 6.92 -3.30 -9.40
N VAL A 68 7.97 -3.49 -10.20
CA VAL A 68 9.22 -4.12 -9.76
C VAL A 68 9.87 -3.30 -8.64
N LEU A 69 10.04 -1.99 -8.85
CA LEU A 69 10.63 -1.09 -7.84
C LEU A 69 9.82 -1.07 -6.54
N ALA A 70 8.49 -1.01 -6.64
CA ALA A 70 7.62 -1.02 -5.47
C ALA A 70 7.72 -2.34 -4.70
N LYS A 71 7.78 -3.47 -5.42
CA LYS A 71 7.87 -4.81 -4.81
C LYS A 71 9.22 -5.04 -4.14
N THR A 72 10.32 -4.70 -4.80
CA THR A 72 11.66 -4.85 -4.21
C THR A 72 11.80 -4.00 -2.96
N TYR A 73 11.42 -2.73 -3.02
CA TYR A 73 11.44 -1.83 -1.87
C TYR A 73 10.56 -2.35 -0.72
N ARG A 74 9.35 -2.84 -1.01
CA ARG A 74 8.46 -3.42 0.02
C ARG A 74 9.10 -4.64 0.67
N ASP A 75 9.69 -5.54 -0.11
CA ASP A 75 10.29 -6.76 0.43
C ASP A 75 11.53 -6.48 1.28
N GLU A 76 12.34 -5.49 0.91
CA GLU A 76 13.44 -4.97 1.73
C GLU A 76 12.93 -4.34 3.03
N TYR A 77 11.86 -3.56 2.96
CA TYR A 77 11.22 -2.98 4.15
C TYR A 77 10.72 -4.06 5.11
N MET A 78 10.07 -5.12 4.60
CA MET A 78 9.64 -6.26 5.42
C MET A 78 10.84 -6.96 6.09
N ASN A 79 11.97 -7.08 5.39
CA ASN A 79 13.20 -7.64 5.95
C ASN A 79 13.79 -6.74 7.04
N LYS A 80 13.65 -5.41 6.92
CA LYS A 80 14.07 -4.44 7.94
C LYS A 80 13.24 -4.59 9.20
N ILE A 81 11.91 -4.58 9.12
CA ILE A 81 11.03 -4.66 10.30
C ILE A 81 11.07 -6.03 10.98
N ARG A 82 11.45 -7.09 10.25
CA ARG A 82 11.77 -8.40 10.86
C ARG A 82 12.80 -8.29 11.97
N ARG A 83 13.81 -7.44 11.82
CA ARG A 83 14.85 -7.28 12.85
C ARG A 83 14.29 -6.71 14.15
N GLU A 84 13.26 -5.88 14.05
CA GLU A 84 12.58 -5.29 15.20
C GLU A 84 11.57 -6.26 15.82
N PHE A 85 10.84 -7.01 14.99
CA PHE A 85 9.84 -7.98 15.43
C PHE A 85 10.02 -9.35 14.75
N PRO A 86 11.01 -10.16 15.18
CA PRO A 86 11.37 -11.40 14.49
C PRO A 86 10.30 -12.49 14.58
N ILE A 87 9.49 -12.48 15.64
CA ILE A 87 8.44 -13.46 15.96
C ILE A 87 7.29 -13.54 14.95
N TYR A 88 7.08 -12.52 14.10
CA TYR A 88 5.97 -12.51 13.13
C TYR A 88 6.39 -12.99 11.73
N SER A 89 7.62 -13.51 11.55
CA SER A 89 8.08 -14.11 10.28
C SER A 89 7.88 -13.24 9.03
N TRP A 90 8.05 -11.92 9.19
CA TRP A 90 7.84 -10.90 8.16
C TRP A 90 8.62 -11.14 6.86
N LYS A 91 9.80 -11.79 6.93
CA LYS A 91 10.62 -12.10 5.75
C LYS A 91 9.93 -13.08 4.82
N GLN A 92 9.20 -14.04 5.38
CA GLN A 92 8.52 -15.10 4.64
C GLN A 92 7.12 -14.63 4.21
N ASN A 93 6.31 -14.16 5.17
CA ASN A 93 4.92 -13.84 4.90
C ASN A 93 4.71 -12.45 4.30
N LYS A 94 5.69 -11.54 4.33
CA LYS A 94 5.56 -10.16 3.83
C LYS A 94 4.32 -9.41 4.37
N GLY A 95 3.89 -9.78 5.58
CA GLY A 95 2.72 -9.26 6.27
C GLY A 95 1.37 -9.79 5.78
N TYR A 96 1.37 -10.82 4.93
CA TYR A 96 0.15 -11.55 4.60
C TYR A 96 -0.31 -12.41 5.78
N PRO A 97 -1.63 -12.56 6.00
CA PRO A 97 -2.21 -13.21 7.17
C PRO A 97 -2.11 -14.75 7.10
N THR A 98 -0.89 -15.25 7.01
CA THR A 98 -0.55 -16.68 7.06
C THR A 98 -0.89 -17.28 8.43
N LYS A 99 -0.99 -18.61 8.52
CA LYS A 99 -1.25 -19.30 9.80
C LYS A 99 -0.23 -18.90 10.87
N GLU A 100 1.06 -18.90 10.51
CA GLU A 100 2.16 -18.52 11.39
C GLU A 100 2.04 -17.07 11.87
N HIS A 101 1.72 -16.13 10.97
CA HIS A 101 1.55 -14.73 11.33
C HIS A 101 0.38 -14.55 12.30
N ARG A 102 -0.77 -15.15 12.02
CA ARG A 102 -1.94 -15.08 12.92
C ARG A 102 -1.64 -15.68 14.28
N GLU A 103 -0.88 -16.77 14.32
CA GLU A 103 -0.50 -17.40 15.58
C GLU A 103 0.44 -16.51 16.39
N ALA A 104 1.42 -15.87 15.74
CA ALA A 104 2.25 -14.87 16.40
C ALA A 104 1.41 -13.70 16.94
N ILE A 105 0.37 -13.25 16.22
CA ILE A 105 -0.56 -12.23 16.72
C ILE A 105 -1.34 -12.72 17.95
N ARG A 106 -1.77 -13.98 17.99
CA ARG A 106 -2.45 -14.54 19.17
C ARG A 106 -1.57 -14.60 20.39
N ILE A 107 -0.32 -15.02 20.22
CA ILE A 107 0.63 -15.25 21.33
C ILE A 107 1.23 -13.92 21.81
N TYR A 108 1.62 -13.04 20.90
CA TYR A 108 2.43 -11.85 21.19
C TYR A 108 1.71 -10.51 20.97
N GLY A 109 0.47 -10.54 20.47
CA GLY A 109 -0.33 -9.35 20.23
C GLY A 109 -0.04 -8.66 18.89
N VAL A 110 -0.49 -7.41 18.76
CA VAL A 110 -0.30 -6.60 17.56
C VAL A 110 0.88 -5.64 17.72
N THR A 111 1.33 -5.05 16.61
CA THR A 111 2.43 -4.08 16.58
C THR A 111 2.02 -2.82 15.85
N LYS A 112 2.82 -1.75 15.94
CA LYS A 112 2.65 -0.51 15.12
C LYS A 112 2.57 -0.75 13.60
N TYR A 113 3.13 -1.85 13.10
CA TYR A 113 3.06 -2.23 11.67
C TYR A 113 1.77 -2.95 11.25
N HIS A 114 0.94 -3.39 12.19
CA HIS A 114 -0.32 -4.05 11.88
C HIS A 114 -1.39 -3.01 11.51
N ARG A 115 -2.18 -3.31 10.47
CA ARG A 115 -3.28 -2.45 10.03
C ARG A 115 -4.53 -2.77 10.86
N MET A 116 -4.81 -1.96 11.87
CA MET A 116 -5.90 -2.20 12.81
C MET A 116 -7.31 -2.15 12.20
N THR A 117 -7.44 -1.59 10.99
CA THR A 117 -8.70 -1.61 10.23
C THR A 117 -8.97 -2.93 9.53
N PHE A 118 -8.00 -3.86 9.51
CA PHE A 118 -8.13 -5.17 8.89
C PHE A 118 -8.47 -6.22 9.97
N PRO A 119 -9.28 -7.23 9.66
CA PRO A 119 -9.48 -8.36 10.56
C PRO A 119 -8.17 -9.16 10.67
N LEU A 120 -7.47 -8.99 11.80
CA LEU A 120 -6.16 -9.60 12.03
C LEU A 120 -6.25 -11.08 12.39
N LEU A 121 -7.31 -11.45 13.11
CA LEU A 121 -7.65 -12.82 13.47
C LEU A 121 -9.01 -13.15 12.87
N PRO A 122 -9.25 -14.42 12.47
CA PRO A 122 -10.58 -14.84 12.09
C PRO A 122 -11.52 -14.68 13.29
N GLU A 123 -12.66 -14.02 13.08
CA GLU A 123 -13.74 -13.99 14.07
C GLU A 123 -14.26 -15.42 14.24
N GLN A 124 -14.12 -15.97 15.44
CA GLN A 124 -14.77 -17.23 15.78
C GLN A 124 -16.16 -16.91 16.30
N LEU A 125 -17.18 -17.12 15.47
CA LEU A 125 -18.57 -17.08 15.91
C LEU A 125 -18.77 -18.16 16.96
N LYS A 126 -19.00 -17.76 18.21
CA LYS A 126 -19.42 -18.67 19.27
C LYS A 126 -20.94 -18.77 19.20
N PHE A 127 -21.45 -19.95 18.84
CA PHE A 127 -22.85 -20.26 19.05
C PHE A 127 -23.04 -20.60 20.53
N ASN A 128 -23.89 -19.86 21.22
CA ASN A 128 -24.40 -20.28 22.52
C ASN A 128 -25.45 -21.36 22.22
N LEU A 129 -25.10 -22.63 22.47
CA LEU A 129 -26.03 -23.74 22.48
C LEU A 129 -26.77 -23.78 23.81
#